data_AF-A0A2A5HHB7-F1
#
_entry.id   AF-A0A2A5HHB7-F1
#
_cell.length_a   1.000
_cell.length_b   1.000
_cell.length_c   1.000
_cell.angle_alpha   90.00
_cell.angle_beta   90.00
_cell.angle_gamma   90.00
#
_symmetry.space_group_name_H-M   'P 1'
#
loop_
_entity.id
_entity.type
_entity.pdbx_description
1 polymer ?
#
loop_
_entity_poly.entity_id
_entity_poly.type
_entity_poly.pdbx_seq_one_letter_code
_entity_poly.pdbx_strand_id
1 'polypeptide(L)'
;MNRNFLLFLFLFPILLFSQNESNGNANYGKIKVDKSDLKIFSQAYMHYPFIFKDFDRKARFDTTSFEGRYLDTTYANTIKIAPDYQFRENYEIIALDVYDGGIKEEVWFNFKKNDGYASPLTRNNPEINAFTGMVWVYKGNLTRKEFAKKYVYKKRKSFFKRKKRRQWTDFRIYYDNDAQVFTIQLKNLSGYIEFEAYPRYTSTTRSIKEAQEKYEKVYANYLRTLKKRKVKFDKKLAKRQAVFYTSINKYDEELWTSFQTNYMTEEERQLSREDWLLYYDRVIANELKAMGNASPTIENLVRSINIDGYKIKSIPLLNAQDFSQENNMAKTLYEKDNGDKLAITNILVVDVTNKRYQKYAGSKGLKTISVELNKNDECILIAWLRNGDIGYLTADEFNNIEINDERQALIQLNIINKKIASVQMIRNQLNF
;
A
#
# COMPACT_ATOMS: atom_id res chain seq x y z
N MET A 1 24.21 -27.03 13.19
CA MET A 1 23.10 -27.93 13.56
C MET A 1 21.78 -27.24 13.21
N ASN A 2 21.13 -27.76 12.16
CA ASN A 2 19.69 -27.75 11.80
C ASN A 2 18.83 -26.51 12.15
N ARG A 3 18.40 -25.74 11.15
CA ARG A 3 17.26 -25.93 10.20
C ARG A 3 15.94 -25.39 10.77
N ASN A 4 15.36 -24.42 10.05
CA ASN A 4 13.93 -24.16 9.78
C ASN A 4 13.82 -22.68 9.33
N PHE A 5 14.00 -22.35 8.05
CA PHE A 5 13.01 -22.43 6.96
C PHE A 5 11.66 -21.79 7.35
N LEU A 6 11.54 -20.48 7.11
CA LEU A 6 10.25 -19.79 7.02
C LEU A 6 10.03 -19.41 5.55
N LEU A 7 9.38 -20.32 4.85
CA LEU A 7 8.75 -20.11 3.54
C LEU A 7 7.60 -19.10 3.72
N PHE A 8 7.75 -17.92 3.13
CA PHE A 8 6.63 -17.02 2.85
C PHE A 8 5.75 -17.67 1.78
N LEU A 9 4.81 -18.50 2.22
CA LEU A 9 3.67 -18.90 1.41
C LEU A 9 2.75 -17.69 1.24
N PHE A 10 2.58 -17.26 -0.01
CA PHE A 10 1.52 -16.35 -0.45
C PHE A 10 0.16 -17.00 -0.16
N LEU A 11 -0.37 -16.76 1.03
CA LEU A 11 -1.78 -16.98 1.34
C LEU A 11 -2.57 -15.85 0.68
N PHE A 12 -3.18 -16.16 -0.46
CA PHE A 12 -4.33 -15.42 -0.97
C PHE A 12 -5.38 -15.33 0.14
N PRO A 13 -5.98 -14.16 0.40
CA PRO A 13 -7.12 -14.11 1.29
C PRO A 13 -8.27 -14.86 0.63
N ILE A 14 -8.67 -15.97 1.26
CA ILE A 14 -9.93 -16.66 0.98
C ILE A 14 -11.03 -15.65 1.31
N LEU A 15 -11.49 -14.92 0.29
CA LEU A 15 -12.74 -14.17 0.36
C LEU A 15 -13.86 -15.20 0.50
N LEU A 16 -14.53 -15.16 1.65
CA LEU A 16 -15.79 -15.84 1.90
C LEU A 16 -16.80 -15.38 0.84
N PHE A 17 -16.95 -16.15 -0.23
CA PHE A 17 -17.98 -15.94 -1.22
C PHE A 17 -19.33 -16.28 -0.60
N SER A 18 -20.15 -15.25 -0.42
CA SER A 18 -21.60 -15.43 -0.33
C SER A 18 -22.05 -16.07 -1.65
N GLN A 19 -22.46 -17.34 -1.61
CA GLN A 19 -23.21 -17.97 -2.69
C GLN A 19 -24.60 -17.33 -2.73
N ASN A 20 -24.71 -16.14 -3.32
CA ASN A 20 -25.99 -15.68 -3.82
C ASN A 20 -26.26 -16.44 -5.11
N GLU A 21 -27.07 -17.49 -5.01
CA GLU A 21 -27.76 -18.11 -6.13
C GLU A 21 -28.72 -17.10 -6.77
N SER A 22 -28.19 -16.18 -7.59
CA SER A 22 -29.04 -15.40 -8.49
C SER A 22 -29.20 -16.15 -9.80
N ASN A 23 -30.44 -16.53 -10.10
CA ASN A 23 -30.92 -17.22 -11.30
C ASN A 23 -30.19 -16.86 -12.61
N GLY A 24 -29.79 -17.91 -13.33
CA GLY A 24 -29.69 -17.99 -14.80
C GLY A 24 -28.77 -17.03 -15.53
N ASN A 25 -29.17 -15.77 -15.65
CA ASN A 25 -28.69 -14.83 -16.65
C ASN A 25 -28.50 -13.46 -15.98
N ALA A 26 -27.37 -12.78 -16.20
CA ALA A 26 -27.23 -11.38 -15.80
C ALA A 26 -26.88 -10.51 -17.01
N ASN A 27 -27.56 -9.39 -17.09
CA ASN A 27 -27.26 -8.34 -18.06
C ASN A 27 -26.38 -7.30 -17.34
N TYR A 28 -25.18 -7.10 -17.85
CA TYR A 28 -24.29 -6.01 -17.45
C TYR A 28 -24.29 -5.00 -18.58
N GLY A 29 -25.17 -3.98 -18.49
CA GLY A 29 -25.42 -3.08 -19.62
C GLY A 29 -25.81 -3.83 -20.90
N LYS A 30 -24.98 -3.74 -21.95
CA LYS A 30 -25.18 -4.43 -23.23
C LYS A 30 -24.59 -5.85 -23.30
N ILE A 31 -23.78 -6.24 -22.31
CA ILE A 31 -23.18 -7.57 -22.27
C ILE A 31 -24.18 -8.50 -21.59
N LYS A 32 -24.71 -9.46 -22.35
CA LYS A 32 -25.46 -10.58 -21.80
C LYS A 32 -24.46 -11.65 -21.36
N VAL A 33 -24.43 -11.97 -20.07
CA VAL A 33 -23.60 -13.04 -19.53
C VAL A 33 -24.52 -14.14 -19.03
N ASP A 34 -24.79 -15.12 -19.89
CA ASP A 34 -25.34 -16.40 -19.48
C ASP A 34 -24.22 -17.25 -18.88
N LYS A 35 -24.54 -18.13 -17.91
CA LYS A 35 -23.54 -19.04 -17.33
C LYS A 35 -22.82 -19.90 -18.38
N SER A 36 -23.43 -20.17 -19.53
CA SER A 36 -22.81 -20.85 -20.68
C SER A 36 -21.85 -19.97 -21.47
N ASP A 37 -22.05 -18.65 -21.45
CA ASP A 37 -21.46 -17.67 -22.37
C ASP A 37 -20.46 -16.74 -21.67
N LEU A 38 -20.11 -17.04 -20.41
CA LEU A 38 -19.08 -16.31 -19.69
C LEU A 38 -17.79 -16.30 -20.53
N LYS A 39 -17.34 -15.10 -20.85
CA LYS A 39 -16.24 -14.84 -21.78
C LYS A 39 -15.30 -13.81 -21.19
N ILE A 40 -14.00 -14.04 -21.36
CA ILE A 40 -12.98 -13.03 -21.12
C ILE A 40 -12.89 -12.12 -22.35
N PHE A 41 -13.24 -10.84 -22.17
CA PHE A 41 -13.19 -9.84 -23.24
C PHE A 41 -11.78 -9.28 -23.42
N SER A 42 -11.06 -9.03 -22.32
CA SER A 42 -9.72 -8.48 -22.33
C SER A 42 -8.83 -9.03 -21.22
N GLN A 43 -7.59 -8.52 -21.16
CA GLN A 43 -6.65 -8.81 -20.08
C GLN A 43 -6.91 -7.98 -18.83
N ALA A 44 -7.91 -7.09 -18.82
CA ALA A 44 -8.23 -6.24 -17.68
C ALA A 44 -8.41 -7.04 -16.38
N TYR A 45 -9.07 -8.20 -16.43
CA TYR A 45 -9.24 -9.05 -15.26
C TYR A 45 -7.90 -9.54 -14.67
N MET A 46 -6.87 -9.81 -15.49
CA MET A 46 -5.55 -10.20 -14.96
C MET A 46 -4.82 -9.02 -14.30
N HIS A 47 -5.00 -7.81 -14.81
CA HIS A 47 -4.27 -6.63 -14.36
C HIS A 47 -4.90 -5.93 -13.15
N TYR A 48 -6.23 -6.03 -13.00
CA TYR A 48 -6.99 -5.41 -11.92
C TYR A 48 -6.38 -5.59 -10.52
N PRO A 49 -6.08 -6.83 -10.04
CA PRO A 49 -5.57 -7.02 -8.68
C PRO A 49 -4.18 -6.37 -8.45
N PHE A 50 -3.37 -6.23 -9.51
CA PHE A 50 -2.05 -5.59 -9.40
C PHE A 50 -2.15 -4.07 -9.34
N ILE A 51 -3.09 -3.49 -10.09
CA ILE A 51 -3.28 -2.04 -10.18
C ILE A 51 -3.99 -1.50 -8.93
N PHE A 52 -4.94 -2.24 -8.37
CA PHE A 52 -5.77 -1.82 -7.23
C PHE A 52 -5.37 -2.45 -5.89
N LYS A 53 -4.16 -3.01 -5.79
CA LYS A 53 -3.65 -3.74 -4.60
C LYS A 53 -3.72 -2.96 -3.27
N ASP A 54 -3.61 -1.63 -3.31
CA ASP A 54 -3.69 -0.76 -2.15
C ASP A 54 -5.15 -0.40 -1.82
N PHE A 55 -5.92 -1.39 -1.35
CA PHE A 55 -7.37 -1.24 -1.11
C PHE A 55 -7.75 -0.19 -0.06
N ASP A 56 -6.85 0.16 0.87
CA ASP A 56 -7.17 1.10 1.94
C ASP A 56 -6.18 2.27 2.06
N ARG A 57 -6.06 3.03 0.96
CA ARG A 57 -5.35 4.32 0.97
C ARG A 57 -5.98 5.31 1.97
N LYS A 58 -7.28 5.17 2.25
CA LYS A 58 -8.02 6.04 3.18
C LYS A 58 -7.58 5.83 4.63
N ALA A 59 -7.31 4.60 5.06
CA ALA A 59 -6.80 4.28 6.40
C ALA A 59 -5.41 4.84 6.70
N ARG A 60 -4.66 5.32 5.70
CA ARG A 60 -3.35 5.96 5.91
C ARG A 60 -3.48 7.36 6.53
N PHE A 61 -4.68 7.97 6.54
CA PHE A 61 -4.89 9.26 7.16
C PHE A 61 -5.07 9.13 8.68
N ASP A 62 -4.25 9.86 9.44
CA ASP A 62 -4.38 9.94 10.90
C ASP A 62 -5.62 10.79 11.28
N THR A 63 -6.70 10.12 11.64
CA THR A 63 -7.99 10.71 12.07
C THR A 63 -8.04 11.03 13.56
N THR A 64 -6.94 10.84 14.31
CA THR A 64 -6.94 10.99 15.78
C THR A 64 -7.23 12.45 16.17
N SER A 65 -8.30 12.67 16.93
CA SER A 65 -8.75 14.00 17.40
C SER A 65 -7.79 14.62 18.41
N PHE A 66 -7.97 15.90 18.73
CA PHE A 66 -7.15 16.57 19.74
C PHE A 66 -7.12 15.82 21.09
N GLU A 67 -8.28 15.39 21.60
CA GLU A 67 -8.34 14.63 22.86
C GLU A 67 -7.88 13.18 22.67
N GLY A 68 -8.15 12.56 21.52
CA GLY A 68 -7.63 11.22 21.23
C GLY A 68 -6.10 11.18 21.27
N ARG A 69 -5.44 12.22 20.72
CA ARG A 69 -3.98 12.36 20.79
C ARG A 69 -3.49 12.63 22.20
N TYR A 70 -4.27 13.33 23.03
CA TYR A 70 -3.94 13.46 24.44
C TYR A 70 -3.91 12.10 25.12
N LEU A 71 -4.90 11.24 24.86
CA LEU A 71 -5.05 9.90 25.46
C LEU A 71 -4.06 8.85 24.92
N ASP A 72 -3.59 9.00 23.67
CA ASP A 72 -2.70 8.03 23.03
C ASP A 72 -1.22 8.34 23.29
N THR A 73 -0.52 7.47 24.02
CA THR A 73 0.91 7.64 24.40
C THR A 73 1.88 7.66 23.22
N THR A 74 1.44 7.29 22.01
CA THR A 74 2.21 7.40 20.77
C THR A 74 2.22 8.83 20.19
N TYR A 75 1.58 9.79 20.86
CA TYR A 75 1.58 11.20 20.48
C TYR A 75 2.30 12.08 21.51
N ALA A 76 3.08 13.02 20.99
CA ALA A 76 3.60 14.18 21.71
C ALA A 76 2.74 15.38 21.32
N ASN A 77 1.90 15.79 22.25
CA ASN A 77 0.91 16.82 22.00
C ASN A 77 0.05 16.46 20.77
N THR A 78 0.07 17.29 19.72
CA THR A 78 -0.67 17.03 18.48
C THR A 78 0.13 16.25 17.43
N ILE A 79 1.36 15.80 17.72
CA ILE A 79 2.28 15.19 16.73
C ILE A 79 2.47 13.70 17.02
N LYS A 80 2.30 12.85 16.00
CA LYS A 80 2.56 11.40 16.10
C LYS A 80 4.05 11.14 16.21
N ILE A 81 4.42 10.30 17.16
CA ILE A 81 5.80 9.92 17.44
C ILE A 81 6.18 8.76 16.52
N ALA A 82 7.37 8.83 15.91
CA ALA A 82 7.89 7.74 15.09
C ALA A 82 8.19 6.51 15.98
N PRO A 83 7.94 5.27 15.50
CA PRO A 83 8.08 4.06 16.30
C PRO A 83 9.45 3.88 16.97
N ASP A 84 10.51 4.37 16.32
CA ASP A 84 11.89 4.27 16.76
C ASP A 84 12.39 5.51 17.51
N TYR A 85 11.55 6.54 17.64
CA TYR A 85 11.87 7.80 18.32
C TYR A 85 13.15 8.46 17.76
N GLN A 86 13.45 8.23 16.46
CA GLN A 86 14.69 8.68 15.83
C GLN A 86 14.82 10.21 15.83
N PHE A 87 13.72 10.93 15.60
CA PHE A 87 13.71 12.39 15.50
C PHE A 87 13.12 13.06 16.74
N ARG A 88 13.75 12.83 17.91
CA ARG A 88 13.35 13.45 19.19
C ARG A 88 13.16 14.96 19.10
N GLU A 89 13.96 15.54 18.22
CA GLU A 89 14.06 16.95 17.88
C GLU A 89 12.75 17.54 17.35
N ASN A 90 11.98 16.71 16.67
CA ASN A 90 10.74 17.09 16.01
C ASN A 90 9.52 17.02 16.96
N TYR A 91 9.69 16.45 18.15
CA TYR A 91 8.64 16.31 19.14
C TYR A 91 8.75 17.40 20.18
N GLU A 92 7.66 18.14 20.34
CA GLU A 92 7.59 19.14 21.38
C GLU A 92 7.34 18.47 22.72
N ILE A 93 8.33 18.62 23.59
CA ILE A 93 8.37 17.99 24.89
C ILE A 93 8.49 19.04 25.98
N ILE A 94 7.80 18.77 27.07
CA ILE A 94 7.70 19.63 28.24
C ILE A 94 8.66 19.10 29.28
N ALA A 95 9.34 20.01 29.98
CA ALA A 95 10.13 19.68 31.14
C ALA A 95 9.59 20.45 32.34
N LEU A 96 9.81 19.92 33.53
CA LEU A 96 9.71 20.69 34.75
C LEU A 96 11.11 21.15 35.15
N ASP A 97 11.19 22.25 35.89
CA ASP A 97 12.44 22.69 36.51
C ASP A 97 12.14 23.16 37.94
N VAL A 98 13.06 22.86 38.85
CA VAL A 98 12.91 23.29 40.24
C VAL A 98 13.19 24.78 40.33
N TYR A 99 12.38 25.52 41.08
CA TYR A 99 12.55 26.94 41.31
C TYR A 99 13.25 27.18 42.65
N ASP A 100 14.28 28.01 42.64
CA ASP A 100 15.13 28.28 43.81
C ASP A 100 14.67 29.44 44.69
N GLY A 101 13.79 30.31 44.20
CA GLY A 101 13.36 31.53 44.91
C GLY A 101 12.20 31.36 45.90
N GLY A 102 11.83 30.12 46.21
CA GLY A 102 10.70 29.79 47.09
C GLY A 102 11.09 29.63 48.57
N ILE A 103 10.10 29.28 49.39
CA ILE A 103 10.31 28.87 50.79
C ILE A 103 11.08 27.53 50.80
N LYS A 104 12.07 27.39 51.70
CA LYS A 104 13.03 26.26 51.69
C LYS A 104 12.37 24.91 51.93
N GLU A 105 11.33 24.89 52.74
CA GLU A 105 10.57 23.70 53.14
C GLU A 105 9.59 23.24 52.05
N GLU A 106 9.28 24.13 51.10
CA GLU A 106 8.36 23.86 49.99
C GLU A 106 9.13 23.49 48.72
N VAL A 107 8.50 22.67 47.86
CA VAL A 107 9.09 22.32 46.57
C VAL A 107 8.45 23.16 45.47
N TRP A 108 9.15 24.24 45.09
CA TRP A 108 8.71 25.14 44.04
C TRP A 108 9.23 24.67 42.68
N PHE A 109 8.42 24.79 41.62
CA PHE A 109 8.79 24.38 40.28
C PHE A 109 8.08 25.20 39.19
N ASN A 110 8.63 25.15 37.98
CA ASN A 110 8.05 25.78 36.79
C ASN A 110 8.01 24.80 35.63
N PHE A 111 7.02 24.99 34.76
CA PHE A 111 7.06 24.40 33.43
C PHE A 111 8.14 25.11 32.61
N LYS A 112 9.03 24.32 32.00
CA LYS A 112 10.04 24.79 31.07
C LYS A 112 9.96 24.02 29.76
N LYS A 113 10.54 24.64 28.74
CA LYS A 113 10.92 23.90 27.54
C LYS A 113 12.15 23.04 27.84
N ASN A 114 12.23 21.86 27.22
CA ASN A 114 13.48 21.11 27.22
C ASN A 114 14.52 21.81 26.32
N ASP A 115 15.72 22.09 26.86
CA ASP A 115 16.79 22.82 26.14
C ASP A 115 17.09 22.13 24.79
N GLY A 116 17.02 22.87 23.68
CA GLY A 116 17.32 22.37 22.33
C GLY A 116 16.53 23.01 21.17
N TYR A 117 15.36 23.63 21.42
CA TYR A 117 14.56 24.27 20.36
C TYR A 117 14.10 25.67 20.78
N ALA A 118 14.16 26.65 19.88
CA ALA A 118 13.91 28.07 20.17
C ALA A 118 12.42 28.51 20.13
N SER A 119 11.44 27.60 20.14
CA SER A 119 10.02 28.00 20.25
C SER A 119 9.56 28.18 21.70
N PRO A 120 8.82 29.26 22.05
CA PRO A 120 8.27 29.45 23.40
C PRO A 120 7.39 28.27 23.85
N LEU A 121 7.46 27.86 25.12
CA LEU A 121 6.51 26.91 25.74
C LEU A 121 5.04 27.30 25.44
N THR A 122 4.82 28.62 25.35
CA THR A 122 3.56 29.31 25.12
C THR A 122 2.99 29.16 23.71
N ARG A 123 3.79 28.74 22.71
CA ARG A 123 3.30 28.58 21.32
C ARG A 123 2.39 27.36 21.19
N ASN A 124 2.78 26.26 21.83
CA ASN A 124 2.13 24.97 21.64
C ASN A 124 1.44 24.43 22.86
N ASN A 125 1.59 25.06 24.03
CA ASN A 125 0.68 24.87 25.15
C ASN A 125 0.28 26.24 25.70
N PRO A 126 -0.35 27.11 24.88
CA PRO A 126 -0.71 28.47 25.27
C PRO A 126 -1.62 28.53 26.51
N GLU A 127 -2.34 27.46 26.80
CA GLU A 127 -3.17 27.31 28.00
C GLU A 127 -2.39 27.48 29.30
N ILE A 128 -1.07 27.19 29.32
CA ILE A 128 -0.23 27.41 30.51
C ILE A 128 -0.10 28.91 30.85
N ASN A 129 -0.32 29.80 29.88
CA ASN A 129 -0.21 31.25 30.10
C ASN A 129 -1.29 31.78 31.05
N ALA A 130 -2.35 31.01 31.31
CA ALA A 130 -3.32 31.35 32.34
C ALA A 130 -2.65 31.55 33.72
N PHE A 131 -1.53 30.87 33.97
CA PHE A 131 -0.76 30.91 35.21
C PHE A 131 0.47 31.84 35.13
N THR A 132 0.53 32.74 34.14
CA THR A 132 1.66 33.67 33.99
C THR A 132 1.83 34.55 35.23
N GLY A 133 3.08 34.69 35.69
CA GLY A 133 3.41 35.47 36.89
C GLY A 133 3.27 34.69 38.21
N MET A 134 2.95 33.39 38.13
CA MET A 134 2.93 32.47 39.27
C MET A 134 3.96 31.35 39.08
N VAL A 135 4.38 30.76 40.20
CA VAL A 135 5.24 29.57 40.28
C VAL A 135 4.46 28.48 40.98
N TRP A 136 4.66 27.23 40.57
CA TRP A 136 3.94 26.11 41.17
C TRP A 136 4.63 25.63 42.42
N VAL A 137 3.84 25.29 43.44
CA VAL A 137 4.31 24.67 44.68
C VAL A 137 3.72 23.28 44.76
N TYR A 138 4.57 22.27 44.86
CA TYR A 138 4.17 20.87 44.97
C TYR A 138 3.54 20.60 46.33
N LYS A 139 2.39 19.92 46.33
CA LYS A 139 1.69 19.45 47.52
C LYS A 139 1.83 17.95 47.62
N GLY A 140 2.69 17.50 48.54
CA GLY A 140 2.89 16.09 48.84
C GLY A 140 4.16 15.86 49.64
N ASN A 141 4.47 14.59 49.90
CA ASN A 141 5.47 14.20 50.92
C ASN A 141 6.90 14.07 50.37
N LEU A 142 7.12 14.36 49.10
CA LEU A 142 8.44 14.24 48.49
C LEU A 142 9.33 15.43 48.86
N THR A 143 10.56 15.13 49.27
CA THR A 143 11.60 16.15 49.40
C THR A 143 11.93 16.75 48.03
N ARG A 144 12.53 17.95 48.03
CA ARG A 144 13.01 18.62 46.81
C ARG A 144 13.88 17.71 45.93
N LYS A 145 14.74 16.89 46.52
CA LYS A 145 15.62 15.95 45.79
C LYS A 145 14.83 14.80 45.16
N GLU A 146 13.84 14.26 45.87
CA GLU A 146 13.00 13.17 45.38
C GLU A 146 12.05 13.64 44.29
N PHE A 147 11.42 14.81 44.47
CA PHE A 147 10.64 15.47 43.43
C PHE A 147 11.48 15.67 42.17
N ALA A 148 12.70 16.21 42.32
CA ALA A 148 13.57 16.43 41.18
C ALA A 148 13.95 15.11 40.47
N LYS A 149 14.21 14.03 41.21
CA LYS A 149 14.50 12.71 40.65
C LYS A 149 13.30 12.08 39.93
N LYS A 150 12.09 12.28 40.47
CA LYS A 150 10.85 11.69 39.94
C LYS A 150 10.31 12.48 38.74
N TYR A 151 10.33 13.81 38.79
CA TYR A 151 9.60 14.65 37.84
C TYR A 151 10.48 15.52 36.93
N VAL A 152 11.68 15.89 37.37
CA VAL A 152 12.52 16.91 36.70
C VAL A 152 13.71 16.30 35.94
N TYR A 153 14.44 15.35 36.51
CA TYR A 153 15.70 14.85 35.97
C TYR A 153 15.64 13.36 35.61
N LYS A 154 16.34 12.99 34.53
CA LYS A 154 16.65 11.61 34.16
C LYS A 154 18.05 11.24 34.68
N LYS A 155 18.19 10.01 35.20
CA LYS A 155 19.39 9.46 35.88
C LYS A 155 20.71 9.90 35.23
N ARG A 156 21.64 10.39 36.06
CA ARG A 156 23.05 10.67 35.69
C ARG A 156 23.68 9.35 35.23
N LYS A 157 24.20 9.29 33.99
CA LYS A 157 24.94 8.11 33.50
C LYS A 157 26.45 8.15 33.82
N SER A 158 27.01 9.29 34.25
CA SER A 158 28.43 9.46 34.61
C SER A 158 28.65 10.77 35.38
N PHE A 159 29.74 10.87 36.14
CA PHE A 159 30.17 12.05 36.92
C PHE A 159 30.37 13.30 36.04
N PHE A 160 30.84 13.12 34.81
CA PHE A 160 31.16 14.22 33.87
C PHE A 160 30.01 14.65 32.94
N LYS A 161 28.84 14.00 32.98
CA LYS A 161 27.70 14.35 32.10
C LYS A 161 26.69 15.25 32.80
N ARG A 162 26.25 16.31 32.10
CA ARG A 162 25.18 17.22 32.52
C ARG A 162 23.89 16.44 32.83
N LYS A 163 23.15 16.86 33.87
CA LYS A 163 21.82 16.29 34.18
C LYS A 163 20.91 16.48 32.96
N LYS A 164 20.31 15.40 32.45
CA LYS A 164 19.28 15.49 31.41
C LYS A 164 17.93 15.67 32.09
N ARG A 165 17.09 16.57 31.60
CA ARG A 165 15.72 16.71 32.11
C ARG A 165 14.88 15.50 31.71
N ARG A 166 13.91 15.14 32.55
CA ARG A 166 12.84 14.21 32.20
C ARG A 166 11.89 14.94 31.24
N GLN A 167 11.46 14.22 30.21
CA GLN A 167 10.70 14.76 29.10
C GLN A 167 9.27 14.22 29.19
N TRP A 168 8.31 15.12 29.08
CA TRP A 168 6.89 14.83 29.11
C TRP A 168 6.30 15.17 27.74
N THR A 169 5.49 14.27 27.19
CA THR A 169 4.94 14.37 25.84
C THR A 169 3.69 15.25 25.80
N ASP A 170 2.99 15.40 26.93
CA ASP A 170 1.85 16.30 27.10
C ASP A 170 1.52 16.48 28.60
N PHE A 171 0.54 17.33 28.91
CA PHE A 171 0.00 17.50 30.26
C PHE A 171 -1.45 17.99 30.29
N ARG A 172 -2.11 17.79 31.42
CA ARG A 172 -3.37 18.44 31.79
C ARG A 172 -3.32 18.93 33.23
N ILE A 173 -4.07 19.99 33.48
CA ILE A 173 -4.29 20.56 34.81
C ILE A 173 -5.77 20.45 35.10
N TYR A 174 -6.10 19.94 36.28
CA TYR A 174 -7.45 19.88 36.84
C TYR A 174 -7.46 20.68 38.13
N TYR A 175 -8.56 21.36 38.43
CA TYR A 175 -8.69 22.18 39.63
C TYR A 175 -9.79 21.64 40.53
N ASP A 176 -9.47 21.47 41.80
CA ASP A 176 -10.40 21.15 42.87
C ASP A 176 -10.63 22.43 43.70
N ASN A 177 -11.87 22.91 43.69
CA ASN A 177 -12.23 24.15 44.36
C ASN A 177 -12.30 24.02 45.88
N ASP A 178 -12.75 22.87 46.38
CA ASP A 178 -12.93 22.66 47.81
C ASP A 178 -11.58 22.52 48.49
N ALA A 179 -10.66 21.78 47.86
CA ALA A 179 -9.31 21.59 48.34
C ALA A 179 -8.34 22.75 47.96
N GLN A 180 -8.77 23.69 47.10
CA GLN A 180 -7.95 24.81 46.60
C GLN A 180 -6.62 24.35 45.98
N VAL A 181 -6.64 23.24 45.24
CA VAL A 181 -5.45 22.62 44.65
C VAL A 181 -5.67 22.21 43.21
N PHE A 182 -4.57 22.06 42.50
CA PHE A 182 -4.54 21.62 41.12
C PHE A 182 -3.87 20.26 41.01
N THR A 183 -4.50 19.34 40.31
CA THR A 183 -3.89 18.08 39.90
C THR A 183 -3.21 18.28 38.56
N ILE A 184 -1.89 18.12 38.53
CA ILE A 184 -1.08 18.14 37.31
C ILE A 184 -0.89 16.70 36.85
N GLN A 185 -1.50 16.35 35.72
CA GLN A 185 -1.34 15.08 35.04
C GLN A 185 -0.29 15.24 33.93
N LEU A 186 0.83 14.54 34.04
CA LEU A 186 1.90 14.53 33.05
C LEU A 186 1.87 13.25 32.24
N LYS A 187 1.98 13.38 30.91
CA LYS A 187 2.00 12.26 29.98
C LYS A 187 3.42 11.98 29.50
N ASN A 188 3.75 10.70 29.34
CA ASN A 188 4.93 10.24 28.63
C ASN A 188 4.61 8.99 27.79
N LEU A 189 5.63 8.42 27.15
CA LEU A 189 5.49 7.21 26.32
C LEU A 189 5.00 5.97 27.09
N SER A 190 5.15 5.96 28.41
CA SER A 190 4.79 4.84 29.29
C SER A 190 3.43 5.03 29.98
N GLY A 191 2.75 6.17 29.77
CA GLY A 191 1.45 6.47 30.40
C GLY A 191 1.44 7.82 31.12
N TYR A 192 0.63 7.89 32.18
CA TYR A 192 0.34 9.11 32.93
C TYR A 192 0.91 9.04 34.35
N ILE A 193 1.33 10.19 34.86
CA ILE A 193 1.72 10.36 36.27
C ILE A 193 1.13 11.68 36.77
N GLU A 194 0.54 11.63 37.95
CA GLU A 194 -0.13 12.77 38.57
C GLU A 194 0.54 13.22 39.86
N PHE A 195 0.28 14.48 40.22
CA PHE A 195 0.55 15.04 41.53
C PHE A 195 -0.25 16.33 41.77
N GLU A 196 -0.48 16.66 43.03
CA GLU A 196 -1.10 17.92 43.43
C GLU A 196 -0.08 19.06 43.54
N ALA A 197 -0.51 20.25 43.18
CA ALA A 197 0.25 21.48 43.32
C ALA A 197 -0.69 22.69 43.41
N TYR A 198 -0.17 23.83 43.85
CA TYR A 198 -0.90 25.10 43.82
C TYR A 198 0.01 26.23 43.29
N PRO A 199 -0.50 27.13 42.44
CA PRO A 199 0.28 28.25 41.93
C PRO A 199 0.33 29.39 42.95
N ARG A 200 1.51 29.98 43.15
CA ARG A 200 1.75 31.11 44.06
C ARG A 200 2.51 32.21 43.36
N TYR A 201 2.32 33.47 43.75
CA TYR A 201 3.15 34.56 43.22
C TYR A 201 4.63 34.34 43.57
N THR A 202 5.54 34.81 42.70
CA THR A 202 6.99 34.77 42.96
C THR A 202 7.38 35.56 44.20
N SER A 203 6.65 36.64 44.50
CA SER A 203 6.87 37.45 45.70
C SER A 203 6.36 36.72 46.93
N THR A 204 7.29 36.32 47.80
CA THR A 204 6.96 35.65 49.08
C THR A 204 6.21 36.54 50.07
N THR A 205 6.25 37.87 49.85
CA THR A 205 5.49 38.86 50.64
C THR A 205 3.99 38.83 50.40
N ARG A 206 3.54 38.30 49.26
CA ARG A 206 2.11 38.13 48.98
C ARG A 206 1.58 36.87 49.65
N SER A 207 0.40 36.99 50.25
CA SER A 207 -0.24 35.87 50.92
C SER A 207 -0.67 34.80 49.91
N ILE A 208 -0.77 33.54 50.35
CA ILE A 208 -1.33 32.47 49.53
C ILE A 208 -2.81 32.70 49.20
N LYS A 209 -3.55 33.34 50.13
CA LYS A 209 -4.98 33.67 49.97
C LYS A 209 -5.23 34.55 48.74
N GLU A 210 -4.38 35.55 48.51
CA GLU A 210 -4.46 36.42 47.31
C GLU A 210 -4.27 35.66 45.98
N ALA A 211 -3.54 34.54 46.00
CA ALA A 211 -3.41 33.68 44.83
C ALA A 211 -4.66 32.80 44.67
N GLN A 212 -5.13 32.20 45.76
CA GLN A 212 -6.31 31.34 45.84
C GLN A 212 -7.58 32.03 45.34
N GLU A 213 -7.80 33.30 45.69
CA GLU A 213 -8.91 34.12 45.19
C GLU A 213 -8.99 34.19 43.66
N LYS A 214 -7.88 33.92 42.95
CA LYS A 214 -7.82 33.95 41.49
C LYS A 214 -7.85 32.57 40.85
N TYR A 215 -7.83 31.48 41.62
CA TYR A 215 -7.68 30.12 41.08
C TYR A 215 -8.81 29.75 40.13
N GLU A 216 -10.07 30.00 40.50
CA GLU A 216 -11.22 29.75 39.63
C GLU A 216 -11.10 30.51 38.30
N LYS A 217 -10.77 31.81 38.36
CA LYS A 217 -10.61 32.66 37.19
C LYS A 217 -9.46 32.20 36.29
N VAL A 218 -8.32 31.84 36.89
CA VAL A 218 -7.15 31.34 36.17
C VAL A 218 -7.46 29.99 35.52
N TYR A 219 -8.11 29.08 36.23
CA TYR A 219 -8.51 27.79 35.70
C TYR A 219 -9.52 27.91 34.56
N ALA A 220 -10.51 28.79 34.69
CA ALA A 220 -11.46 29.08 33.62
C ALA A 220 -10.74 29.61 32.36
N ASN A 221 -9.71 30.44 32.52
CA ASN A 221 -8.88 30.90 31.40
C ASN A 221 -8.07 29.77 30.76
N TYR A 222 -7.52 28.87 31.56
CA TYR A 222 -6.85 27.65 31.09
C TYR A 222 -7.80 26.79 30.25
N LEU A 223 -8.98 26.44 30.79
CA LEU A 223 -9.98 25.63 30.08
C LEU A 223 -10.48 26.29 28.79
N ARG A 224 -10.72 27.60 28.81
CA ARG A 224 -11.13 28.36 27.64
C ARG A 224 -10.08 28.32 26.53
N THR A 225 -8.80 28.44 26.89
CA THR A 225 -7.69 28.40 25.93
C THR A 225 -7.52 27.00 25.36
N LEU A 226 -7.60 25.97 26.21
CA LEU A 226 -7.54 24.57 25.81
C LEU A 226 -8.69 24.21 24.85
N LYS A 227 -9.92 24.63 25.16
CA LYS A 227 -11.10 24.44 24.30
C LYS A 227 -10.93 25.12 22.95
N LYS A 228 -10.44 26.37 22.90
CA LYS A 228 -10.16 27.08 21.64
C LYS A 228 -9.17 26.31 20.78
N ARG A 229 -8.13 25.77 21.41
CA ARG A 229 -7.09 24.98 20.75
C ARG A 229 -7.65 23.67 20.18
N LYS A 230 -8.43 22.93 20.96
CA LYS A 230 -9.18 21.74 20.53
C LYS A 230 -10.00 22.03 19.27
N VAL A 231 -10.89 23.02 19.35
CA VAL A 231 -11.78 23.39 18.23
C VAL A 231 -10.98 23.76 16.97
N LYS A 232 -9.90 24.54 17.12
CA LYS A 232 -9.03 24.92 15.99
C LYS A 232 -8.33 23.72 15.38
N PHE A 233 -7.85 22.79 16.21
CA PHE A 233 -7.18 21.58 15.76
C PHE A 233 -8.14 20.67 15.01
N ASP A 234 -9.28 20.33 15.62
CA ASP A 234 -10.26 19.40 15.04
C ASP A 234 -10.84 19.96 13.73
N LYS A 235 -11.11 21.27 13.65
CA LYS A 235 -11.50 21.93 12.39
C LYS A 235 -10.44 21.80 11.30
N LYS A 236 -9.15 21.94 11.66
CA LYS A 236 -8.04 21.79 10.72
C LYS A 236 -7.87 20.34 10.29
N LEU A 237 -8.08 19.39 11.19
CA LEU A 237 -8.05 17.95 10.92
C LEU A 237 -9.15 17.58 9.92
N ALA A 238 -10.39 17.99 10.16
CA ALA A 238 -11.51 17.77 9.24
C ALA A 238 -11.24 18.35 7.84
N LYS A 239 -10.70 19.59 7.75
CA LYS A 239 -10.32 20.19 6.47
C LYS A 239 -9.25 19.36 5.74
N ARG A 240 -8.22 18.89 6.46
CA ARG A 240 -7.16 18.05 5.88
C ARG A 240 -7.70 16.70 5.42
N GLN A 241 -8.60 16.11 6.20
CA GLN A 241 -9.27 14.86 5.85
C GLN A 241 -10.08 15.01 4.58
N ALA A 242 -10.87 16.07 4.46
CA ALA A 242 -11.64 16.37 3.24
C ALA A 242 -10.73 16.50 2.02
N VAL A 243 -9.67 17.32 2.10
CA VAL A 243 -8.70 17.47 1.00
C VAL A 243 -8.04 16.14 0.65
N PHE A 244 -7.63 15.37 1.66
CA PHE A 244 -7.03 14.06 1.45
C PHE A 244 -8.00 13.09 0.75
N TYR A 245 -9.23 12.96 1.22
CA TYR A 245 -10.23 12.09 0.60
C TYR A 245 -10.59 12.52 -0.82
N THR A 246 -10.70 13.83 -1.09
CA THR A 246 -10.86 14.33 -2.46
C THR A 246 -9.68 13.94 -3.34
N SER A 247 -8.44 14.06 -2.85
CA SER A 247 -7.25 13.68 -3.62
C SER A 247 -7.18 12.17 -3.90
N ILE A 248 -7.58 11.33 -2.92
CA ILE A 248 -7.66 9.88 -3.10
C ILE A 248 -8.75 9.52 -4.11
N ASN A 249 -9.95 10.08 -3.99
CA ASN A 249 -11.01 9.82 -4.95
C ASN A 249 -10.60 10.25 -6.37
N LYS A 250 -9.97 11.43 -6.52
CA LYS A 250 -9.47 11.88 -7.83
C LYS A 250 -8.44 10.91 -8.40
N TYR A 251 -7.48 10.47 -7.58
CA TYR A 251 -6.48 9.49 -7.98
C TYR A 251 -7.11 8.16 -8.37
N ASP A 252 -8.10 7.67 -7.61
CA ASP A 252 -8.80 6.42 -7.90
C ASP A 252 -9.59 6.51 -9.22
N GLU A 253 -10.20 7.66 -9.53
CA GLU A 253 -10.86 7.90 -10.82
C GLU A 253 -9.87 7.99 -11.99
N GLU A 254 -8.75 8.71 -11.81
CA GLU A 254 -7.67 8.77 -12.80
C GLU A 254 -7.08 7.36 -13.07
N LEU A 255 -6.88 6.58 -12.00
CA LEU A 255 -6.39 5.21 -12.08
C LEU A 255 -7.40 4.29 -12.78
N TRP A 256 -8.69 4.42 -12.46
CA TRP A 256 -9.76 3.67 -13.12
C TRP A 256 -9.85 4.01 -14.61
N THR A 257 -9.82 5.29 -14.97
CA THR A 257 -9.85 5.74 -16.37
C THR A 257 -8.64 5.22 -17.16
N SER A 258 -7.45 5.27 -16.54
CA SER A 258 -6.23 4.72 -17.13
C SER A 258 -6.33 3.20 -17.30
N PHE A 259 -6.90 2.50 -16.33
CA PHE A 259 -7.13 1.06 -16.39
C PHE A 259 -8.11 0.69 -17.53
N GLN A 260 -9.24 1.40 -17.64
CA GLN A 260 -10.20 1.22 -18.74
C GLN A 260 -9.57 1.45 -20.12
N THR A 261 -8.73 2.49 -20.24
CA THR A 261 -8.10 2.83 -21.51
C THR A 261 -7.06 1.79 -21.92
N ASN A 262 -6.24 1.34 -20.97
CA ASN A 262 -5.10 0.48 -21.27
C ASN A 262 -5.46 -1.00 -21.42
N TYR A 263 -6.49 -1.47 -20.71
CA TYR A 263 -6.73 -2.91 -20.59
C TYR A 263 -8.11 -3.38 -21.02
N MET A 264 -9.15 -2.53 -20.97
CA MET A 264 -10.52 -2.95 -21.32
C MET A 264 -10.81 -2.86 -22.82
N THR A 265 -11.64 -3.77 -23.32
CA THR A 265 -12.23 -3.63 -24.67
C THR A 265 -13.29 -2.54 -24.71
N GLU A 266 -13.73 -2.19 -25.92
CA GLU A 266 -14.79 -1.21 -26.12
C GLU A 266 -16.12 -1.63 -25.48
N GLU A 267 -16.41 -2.93 -25.46
CA GLU A 267 -17.60 -3.48 -24.80
C GLU A 267 -17.51 -3.34 -23.28
N GLU A 268 -16.35 -3.63 -22.68
CA GLU A 268 -16.14 -3.48 -21.24
C GLU A 268 -16.17 -2.02 -20.78
N ARG A 269 -15.68 -1.09 -21.61
CA ARG A 269 -15.71 0.35 -21.31
C ARG A 269 -17.12 0.93 -21.23
N GLN A 270 -18.12 0.25 -21.81
CA GLN A 270 -19.52 0.64 -21.71
C GLN A 270 -20.17 0.21 -20.38
N LEU A 271 -19.50 -0.62 -19.58
CA LEU A 271 -19.97 -1.01 -18.26
C LEU A 271 -19.74 0.09 -17.23
N SER A 272 -20.66 0.19 -16.26
CA SER A 272 -20.35 0.90 -15.02
C SER A 272 -19.21 0.20 -14.28
N ARG A 273 -18.54 0.92 -13.37
CA ARG A 273 -17.47 0.32 -12.55
C ARG A 273 -18.00 -0.83 -11.72
N GLU A 274 -19.19 -0.68 -11.13
CA GLU A 274 -19.86 -1.69 -10.33
C GLU A 274 -20.17 -2.94 -11.16
N ASP A 275 -20.71 -2.77 -12.36
CA ASP A 275 -21.01 -3.89 -13.26
C ASP A 275 -19.74 -4.62 -13.71
N TRP A 276 -18.67 -3.88 -14.03
CA TRP A 276 -17.40 -4.48 -14.41
C TRP A 276 -16.80 -5.30 -13.26
N LEU A 277 -16.91 -4.83 -12.00
CA LEU A 277 -16.44 -5.57 -10.83
C LEU A 277 -17.23 -6.86 -10.60
N LEU A 278 -18.55 -6.82 -10.77
CA LEU A 278 -19.38 -8.03 -10.71
C LEU A 278 -19.05 -9.02 -11.83
N TYR A 279 -18.77 -8.53 -13.03
CA TYR A 279 -18.27 -9.33 -14.14
C TYR A 279 -16.92 -9.97 -13.80
N TYR A 280 -15.97 -9.17 -13.29
CA TYR A 280 -14.65 -9.62 -12.85
C TYR A 280 -14.75 -10.75 -11.82
N ASP A 281 -15.58 -10.60 -10.79
CA ASP A 281 -15.75 -11.62 -9.75
C ASP A 281 -16.27 -12.95 -10.32
N ARG A 282 -17.17 -12.88 -11.30
CA ARG A 282 -17.68 -14.08 -12.00
C ARG A 282 -16.62 -14.75 -12.87
N VAL A 283 -15.81 -13.97 -13.58
CA VAL A 283 -14.68 -14.46 -14.38
C VAL A 283 -13.68 -15.18 -13.48
N ILE A 284 -13.29 -14.58 -12.36
CA ILE A 284 -12.35 -15.20 -11.42
C ILE A 284 -12.93 -16.49 -10.83
N ALA A 285 -14.22 -16.51 -10.48
CA ALA A 285 -14.86 -17.71 -9.93
C ALA A 285 -14.97 -18.86 -10.94
N ASN A 286 -14.94 -18.58 -12.26
CA ASN A 286 -15.12 -19.57 -13.32
C ASN A 286 -14.05 -19.44 -14.42
N GLU A 287 -12.80 -19.14 -14.03
CA GLU A 287 -11.75 -18.69 -14.96
C GLU A 287 -11.52 -19.68 -16.09
N LEU A 288 -11.46 -20.98 -15.79
CA LEU A 288 -11.22 -22.04 -16.78
C LEU A 288 -12.29 -22.04 -17.89
N LYS A 289 -13.56 -21.92 -17.51
CA LYS A 289 -14.67 -21.85 -18.47
C LYS A 289 -14.65 -20.55 -19.26
N ALA A 290 -14.42 -19.43 -18.58
CA ALA A 290 -14.38 -18.11 -19.22
C ALA A 290 -13.22 -17.98 -20.23
N MET A 291 -12.11 -18.66 -19.94
CA MET A 291 -10.92 -18.73 -20.79
C MET A 291 -11.18 -19.45 -22.10
N GLY A 292 -11.95 -20.53 -22.11
CA GLY A 292 -12.28 -21.24 -23.35
C GLY A 292 -12.95 -20.33 -24.40
N ASN A 293 -13.80 -19.41 -23.94
CA ASN A 293 -14.51 -18.44 -24.78
C ASN A 293 -13.69 -17.16 -25.07
N ALA A 294 -12.50 -17.02 -24.50
CA ALA A 294 -11.69 -15.81 -24.61
C ALA A 294 -11.22 -15.54 -26.04
N SER A 295 -10.94 -14.26 -26.33
CA SER A 295 -10.25 -13.90 -27.57
C SER A 295 -8.88 -14.59 -27.64
N PRO A 296 -8.48 -15.08 -28.81
CA PRO A 296 -7.28 -15.91 -28.95
C PRO A 296 -6.01 -15.07 -29.02
N THR A 297 -5.81 -14.19 -28.05
CA THR A 297 -4.55 -13.44 -27.91
C THR A 297 -3.45 -14.34 -27.35
N ILE A 298 -2.19 -14.00 -27.60
CA ILE A 298 -1.06 -14.77 -27.07
C ILE A 298 -1.09 -14.85 -25.55
N GLU A 299 -1.49 -13.78 -24.86
CA GLU A 299 -1.58 -13.77 -23.40
C GLU A 299 -2.73 -14.64 -22.88
N ASN A 300 -3.90 -14.62 -23.51
CA ASN A 300 -5.02 -15.48 -23.12
C ASN A 300 -4.69 -16.96 -23.36
N LEU A 301 -4.07 -17.28 -24.51
CA LEU A 301 -3.65 -18.65 -24.79
C LEU A 301 -2.57 -19.13 -23.81
N VAL A 302 -1.61 -18.26 -23.49
CA VAL A 302 -0.57 -18.55 -22.48
C VAL A 302 -1.16 -18.71 -21.09
N ARG A 303 -2.12 -17.86 -20.70
CA ARG A 303 -2.82 -18.01 -19.42
C ARG A 303 -3.60 -19.32 -19.38
N SER A 304 -4.27 -19.69 -20.47
CA SER A 304 -4.99 -20.95 -20.61
C SER A 304 -4.08 -22.17 -20.39
N ILE A 305 -2.94 -22.25 -21.07
CA ILE A 305 -2.01 -23.37 -20.87
C ILE A 305 -1.32 -23.32 -19.49
N ASN A 306 -1.09 -22.13 -18.93
CA ASN A 306 -0.54 -22.00 -17.57
C ASN A 306 -1.49 -22.54 -16.50
N ILE A 307 -2.81 -22.38 -16.69
CA ILE A 307 -3.83 -22.99 -15.82
C ILE A 307 -3.69 -24.52 -15.83
N ASP A 308 -3.31 -25.12 -16.97
CA ASP A 308 -3.10 -26.56 -17.12
C ASP A 308 -1.67 -27.05 -16.76
N GLY A 309 -0.88 -26.16 -16.17
CA GLY A 309 0.45 -26.46 -15.64
C GLY A 309 1.60 -26.35 -16.63
N TYR A 310 1.38 -25.79 -17.83
CA TYR A 310 2.48 -25.51 -18.76
C TYR A 310 3.41 -24.44 -18.18
N LYS A 311 4.70 -24.53 -18.53
CA LYS A 311 5.73 -23.61 -18.02
C LYS A 311 6.52 -22.99 -19.16
N ILE A 312 6.95 -21.75 -18.98
CA ILE A 312 7.86 -21.13 -19.93
C ILE A 312 9.18 -21.91 -19.98
N LYS A 313 9.66 -22.23 -21.18
CA LYS A 313 10.98 -22.80 -21.38
C LYS A 313 12.02 -21.74 -21.06
N SER A 314 12.86 -21.99 -20.06
CA SER A 314 13.95 -21.09 -19.70
C SER A 314 14.97 -21.06 -20.83
N ILE A 315 15.13 -19.90 -21.47
CA ILE A 315 16.27 -19.67 -22.36
C ILE A 315 17.48 -19.46 -21.45
N PRO A 316 18.54 -20.29 -21.53
CA PRO A 316 19.78 -20.01 -20.82
C PRO A 316 20.27 -18.62 -21.24
N LEU A 317 20.56 -17.75 -20.27
CA LEU A 317 21.23 -16.48 -20.51
C LEU A 317 22.58 -16.78 -21.19
N LEU A 318 22.68 -16.40 -22.46
CA LEU A 318 23.84 -16.62 -23.32
C LEU A 318 25.14 -16.11 -22.67
N ASN A 319 26.03 -17.03 -22.29
CA ASN A 319 27.47 -16.79 -22.40
C ASN A 319 27.85 -17.04 -23.87
N ALA A 320 28.41 -16.02 -24.51
CA ALA A 320 28.60 -15.93 -25.96
C ALA A 320 29.72 -16.83 -26.54
N GLN A 321 30.03 -17.99 -25.94
CA GLN A 321 31.16 -18.82 -26.36
C GLN A 321 30.82 -20.25 -26.84
N ASP A 322 29.64 -20.79 -26.56
CA ASP A 322 29.28 -22.16 -27.00
C ASP A 322 28.39 -22.16 -28.27
N PHE A 323 28.84 -21.48 -29.32
CA PHE A 323 28.21 -21.52 -30.66
C PHE A 323 28.62 -22.76 -31.48
N SER A 324 28.87 -23.90 -30.83
CA SER A 324 29.21 -25.15 -31.50
C SER A 324 28.12 -26.21 -31.34
N GLN A 325 27.50 -26.54 -32.49
CA GLN A 325 26.89 -27.83 -32.86
C GLN A 325 25.48 -28.27 -32.39
N GLU A 326 24.77 -27.60 -31.48
CA GLU A 326 23.38 -28.03 -31.11
C GLU A 326 22.29 -26.93 -31.17
N ASN A 327 22.51 -25.86 -31.92
CA ASN A 327 21.47 -24.83 -32.06
C ASN A 327 20.40 -25.24 -33.08
N ASN A 328 19.28 -25.81 -32.60
CA ASN A 328 18.03 -26.02 -33.34
C ASN A 328 17.32 -24.72 -33.76
N MET A 329 18.05 -23.60 -33.81
CA MET A 329 17.53 -22.29 -34.20
C MET A 329 17.55 -22.15 -35.73
N ALA A 330 16.37 -21.93 -36.32
CA ALA A 330 16.19 -21.68 -37.74
C ALA A 330 15.65 -20.26 -38.00
N LYS A 331 16.07 -19.67 -39.11
CA LYS A 331 15.51 -18.43 -39.65
C LYS A 331 14.22 -18.75 -40.41
N THR A 332 13.09 -18.44 -39.81
CA THR A 332 11.76 -18.78 -40.35
C THR A 332 11.17 -17.64 -41.17
N LEU A 333 10.60 -17.96 -42.32
CA LEU A 333 9.72 -17.10 -43.12
C LEU A 333 8.35 -17.77 -43.21
N TYR A 334 7.29 -16.98 -43.29
CA TYR A 334 5.92 -17.48 -43.22
C TYR A 334 5.15 -17.12 -44.48
N GLU A 335 4.39 -18.07 -45.01
CA GLU A 335 3.54 -17.90 -46.18
C GLU A 335 2.22 -18.66 -46.05
N LYS A 336 1.28 -18.38 -46.95
CA LYS A 336 0.07 -19.17 -47.16
C LYS A 336 0.31 -20.26 -48.20
N ASP A 337 -0.64 -21.19 -48.31
CA ASP A 337 -0.68 -22.26 -49.33
C ASP A 337 -0.56 -21.75 -50.77
N ASN A 338 -0.94 -20.50 -51.05
CA ASN A 338 -0.83 -19.86 -52.35
C ASN A 338 0.50 -19.13 -52.59
N GLY A 339 1.46 -19.20 -51.66
CA GLY A 339 2.76 -18.52 -51.72
C GLY A 339 2.76 -17.06 -51.24
N ASP A 340 1.63 -16.53 -50.77
CA ASP A 340 1.56 -15.16 -50.25
C ASP A 340 2.32 -15.04 -48.92
N LYS A 341 3.30 -14.14 -48.86
CA LYS A 341 4.10 -13.91 -47.65
C LYS A 341 3.28 -13.30 -46.52
N LEU A 342 3.48 -13.80 -45.31
CA LEU A 342 2.74 -13.41 -44.11
C LEU A 342 3.59 -12.56 -43.16
N ALA A 343 3.02 -11.45 -42.69
CA ALA A 343 3.63 -10.60 -41.68
C ALA A 343 3.21 -11.05 -40.27
N ILE A 344 4.16 -11.60 -39.51
CA ILE A 344 3.93 -12.14 -38.17
C ILE A 344 4.25 -11.10 -37.09
N THR A 345 3.41 -11.04 -36.07
CA THR A 345 3.54 -10.14 -34.91
C THR A 345 4.06 -10.86 -33.67
N ASN A 346 3.64 -12.11 -33.45
CA ASN A 346 4.09 -12.97 -32.35
C ASN A 346 4.04 -14.43 -32.77
N ILE A 347 4.87 -15.26 -32.16
CA ILE A 347 4.85 -16.72 -32.31
C ILE A 347 4.87 -17.34 -30.91
N LEU A 348 4.09 -18.40 -30.74
CA LEU A 348 4.11 -19.28 -29.60
C LEU A 348 4.42 -20.69 -30.10
N VAL A 349 5.51 -21.27 -29.62
CA VAL A 349 5.80 -22.69 -29.80
C VAL A 349 5.44 -23.39 -28.50
N VAL A 350 4.63 -24.45 -28.58
CA VAL A 350 4.18 -25.22 -27.42
C VAL A 350 4.64 -26.66 -27.60
N ASP A 351 5.44 -27.12 -26.64
CA ASP A 351 5.83 -28.52 -26.47
C ASP A 351 4.76 -29.17 -25.58
N VAL A 352 3.89 -29.94 -26.23
CA VAL A 352 2.73 -30.59 -25.62
C VAL A 352 3.19 -31.69 -24.66
N THR A 353 4.20 -32.47 -25.05
CA THR A 353 4.72 -33.60 -24.29
C THR A 353 5.32 -33.16 -22.95
N ASN A 354 6.21 -32.15 -22.95
CA ASN A 354 6.89 -31.70 -21.73
C ASN A 354 6.14 -30.58 -20.99
N LYS A 355 4.97 -30.18 -21.50
CA LYS A 355 4.19 -29.03 -21.03
C LYS A 355 5.03 -27.76 -20.91
N ARG A 356 5.75 -27.44 -21.98
CA ARG A 356 6.60 -26.23 -22.06
C ARG A 356 6.16 -25.34 -23.20
N TYR A 357 6.43 -24.05 -23.11
CA TYR A 357 6.19 -23.14 -24.22
C TYR A 357 7.26 -22.05 -24.33
N GLN A 358 7.41 -21.49 -25.51
CA GLN A 358 8.32 -20.39 -25.78
C GLN A 358 7.65 -19.34 -26.66
N LYS A 359 7.88 -18.07 -26.33
CA LYS A 359 7.36 -16.92 -27.07
C LYS A 359 8.47 -16.30 -27.90
N TYR A 360 8.13 -15.96 -29.13
CA TYR A 360 9.03 -15.20 -30.01
C TYR A 360 8.31 -13.93 -30.47
N ALA A 361 9.03 -12.81 -30.42
CA ALA A 361 8.57 -11.59 -31.05
C ALA A 361 8.59 -11.76 -32.57
N GLY A 362 7.49 -11.41 -33.23
CA GLY A 362 7.47 -11.36 -34.69
C GLY A 362 8.24 -10.16 -35.24
N SER A 363 8.38 -10.13 -36.55
CA SER A 363 9.10 -9.09 -37.28
C SER A 363 8.29 -7.81 -37.54
N LYS A 364 6.99 -7.79 -37.20
CA LYS A 364 6.04 -6.70 -37.52
C LYS A 364 6.01 -6.30 -39.02
N GLY A 365 6.51 -7.19 -39.89
CA GLY A 365 6.74 -7.00 -41.33
C GLY A 365 7.30 -8.29 -41.95
N LEU A 366 7.67 -8.28 -43.23
CA LEU A 366 8.20 -9.47 -43.93
C LEU A 366 9.72 -9.59 -43.69
N LYS A 367 10.11 -10.23 -42.59
CA LYS A 367 11.52 -10.54 -42.28
C LYS A 367 11.62 -11.92 -41.65
N THR A 368 12.81 -12.52 -41.72
CA THR A 368 13.11 -13.78 -41.05
C THR A 368 13.02 -13.63 -39.52
N ILE A 369 12.44 -14.63 -38.86
CA ILE A 369 12.33 -14.70 -37.39
C ILE A 369 13.10 -15.93 -36.92
N SER A 370 14.00 -15.76 -35.95
CA SER A 370 14.76 -16.89 -35.41
C SER A 370 13.93 -17.66 -34.38
N VAL A 371 13.62 -18.91 -34.68
CA VAL A 371 12.75 -19.78 -33.86
C VAL A 371 13.47 -21.11 -33.62
N GLU A 372 13.38 -21.65 -32.41
CA GLU A 372 13.88 -22.99 -32.10
C GLU A 372 12.89 -24.04 -32.64
N LEU A 373 13.38 -24.93 -33.50
CA LEU A 373 12.64 -26.01 -34.13
C LEU A 373 13.14 -27.36 -33.61
N ASN A 374 12.59 -27.82 -32.48
CA ASN A 374 12.91 -29.12 -31.91
C ASN A 374 12.00 -30.21 -32.50
N LYS A 375 12.52 -30.99 -33.44
CA LYS A 375 11.75 -32.01 -34.18
C LYS A 375 11.49 -33.31 -33.40
N ASN A 376 11.99 -33.43 -32.17
CA ASN A 376 11.92 -34.66 -31.38
C ASN A 376 10.77 -34.67 -30.36
N ASP A 377 10.07 -33.56 -30.18
CA ASP A 377 8.96 -33.39 -29.24
C ASP A 377 7.64 -33.15 -30.01
N GLU A 378 6.46 -33.43 -29.44
CA GLU A 378 5.18 -32.95 -30.02
C GLU A 378 5.08 -31.44 -29.85
N CYS A 379 5.68 -30.72 -30.79
CA CYS A 379 5.68 -29.26 -30.83
C CYS A 379 4.63 -28.75 -31.80
N ILE A 380 3.77 -27.85 -31.34
CA ILE A 380 2.87 -27.07 -32.19
C ILE A 380 3.37 -25.62 -32.30
N LEU A 381 3.06 -24.97 -33.42
CA LEU A 381 3.39 -23.56 -33.64
C LEU A 381 2.11 -22.76 -33.87
N ILE A 382 2.01 -21.62 -33.20
CA ILE A 382 0.89 -20.69 -33.33
C ILE A 382 1.47 -19.31 -33.60
N ALA A 383 1.04 -18.66 -34.68
CA ALA A 383 1.54 -17.37 -35.13
C ALA A 383 0.40 -16.35 -35.26
N TRP A 384 0.61 -15.15 -34.73
CA TRP A 384 -0.35 -14.05 -34.84
C TRP A 384 0.01 -13.14 -36.02
N LEU A 385 -0.88 -13.04 -37.00
CA LEU A 385 -0.68 -12.22 -38.18
C LEU A 385 -1.00 -10.74 -37.92
N ARG A 386 -0.41 -9.84 -38.70
CA ARG A 386 -0.62 -8.38 -38.58
C ARG A 386 -2.08 -7.96 -38.78
N ASN A 387 -2.85 -8.68 -39.59
CA ASN A 387 -4.28 -8.41 -39.79
C ASN A 387 -5.15 -8.93 -38.62
N GLY A 388 -4.55 -9.63 -37.66
CA GLY A 388 -5.17 -10.21 -36.47
C GLY A 388 -5.58 -11.67 -36.61
N ASP A 389 -5.48 -12.26 -37.81
CA ASP A 389 -5.73 -13.70 -38.01
C ASP A 389 -4.65 -14.54 -37.32
N ILE A 390 -4.92 -15.84 -37.19
CA ILE A 390 -4.05 -16.77 -36.49
C ILE A 390 -3.63 -17.87 -37.44
N GLY A 391 -2.31 -17.98 -37.64
CA GLY A 391 -1.69 -19.08 -38.33
C GLY A 391 -1.30 -20.17 -37.35
N TYR A 392 -1.33 -21.42 -37.77
CA TYR A 392 -0.87 -22.53 -36.94
C TYR A 392 -0.22 -23.66 -37.76
N LEU A 393 0.54 -24.50 -37.05
CA LEU A 393 1.00 -25.81 -37.46
C LEU A 393 0.63 -26.84 -36.40
N THR A 394 0.16 -28.00 -36.86
CA THR A 394 0.05 -29.22 -36.07
C THR A 394 1.44 -29.80 -35.75
N ALA A 395 1.50 -30.78 -34.83
CA ALA A 395 2.76 -31.43 -34.46
C ALA A 395 3.45 -32.12 -35.65
N ASP A 396 2.65 -32.79 -36.50
CA ASP A 396 3.15 -33.48 -37.69
C ASP A 396 3.74 -32.48 -38.69
N GLU A 397 3.04 -31.37 -38.95
CA GLU A 397 3.52 -30.31 -39.86
C GLU A 397 4.79 -29.65 -39.30
N PHE A 398 4.86 -29.42 -37.98
CA PHE A 398 6.03 -28.85 -37.34
C PHE A 398 7.28 -29.74 -37.48
N ASN A 399 7.12 -31.05 -37.27
CA ASN A 399 8.22 -32.01 -37.39
C ASN A 399 8.72 -32.16 -38.84
N ASN A 400 7.85 -31.94 -39.81
CA ASN A 400 8.16 -31.98 -41.24
C ASN A 400 8.78 -30.69 -41.81
N ILE A 401 9.01 -29.64 -41.00
CA ILE A 401 9.62 -28.39 -41.49
C ILE A 401 11.03 -28.66 -42.03
N GLU A 402 11.26 -28.40 -43.31
CA GLU A 402 12.59 -28.51 -43.92
C GLU A 402 13.44 -27.26 -43.61
N ILE A 403 14.70 -27.48 -43.24
CA ILE A 403 15.68 -26.44 -42.98
C ILE A 403 16.75 -26.55 -44.05
N ASN A 404 16.94 -25.49 -44.83
CA ASN A 404 17.96 -25.46 -45.89
C ASN A 404 19.38 -25.26 -45.34
N ASP A 405 20.38 -25.30 -46.23
CA ASP A 405 21.81 -25.15 -45.89
C ASP A 405 22.13 -23.80 -45.20
N GLU A 406 21.33 -22.76 -45.46
CA GLU A 406 21.45 -21.44 -44.81
C GLU A 406 20.75 -21.36 -43.45
N ARG A 407 20.26 -22.49 -42.93
CA ARG A 407 19.41 -22.59 -41.73
C ARG A 407 18.13 -21.77 -41.83
N GLN A 408 17.57 -21.67 -43.03
CA GLN A 408 16.29 -21.03 -43.27
C GLN A 408 15.21 -22.09 -43.45
N ALA A 409 14.03 -21.80 -42.92
CA ALA A 409 12.83 -22.61 -43.09
C ALA A 409 11.71 -21.73 -43.62
N LEU A 410 11.06 -22.19 -44.69
CA LEU A 410 9.83 -21.58 -45.21
C LEU A 410 8.65 -22.35 -44.61
N ILE A 411 7.80 -21.64 -43.86
CA ILE A 411 6.71 -22.22 -43.09
C ILE A 411 5.38 -21.82 -43.72
N GLN A 412 4.65 -22.82 -44.20
CA GLN A 412 3.27 -22.66 -44.68
C GLN A 412 2.31 -22.75 -43.50
N LEU A 413 1.51 -21.72 -43.26
CA LEU A 413 0.60 -21.66 -42.10
C LEU A 413 -0.85 -21.93 -42.50
N ASN A 414 -1.50 -22.82 -41.76
CA ASN A 414 -2.95 -22.94 -41.76
C ASN A 414 -3.57 -21.71 -41.09
N ILE A 415 -4.52 -21.02 -41.74
CA ILE A 415 -5.06 -19.74 -41.25
C ILE A 415 -6.47 -19.89 -40.68
N ILE A 416 -6.66 -19.38 -39.47
CA ILE A 416 -7.96 -19.20 -38.81
C ILE A 416 -8.30 -17.71 -38.78
N ASN A 417 -9.51 -17.39 -39.24
CA ASN A 417 -10.01 -16.01 -39.19
C ASN A 417 -10.25 -15.56 -37.74
N LYS A 418 -9.72 -14.40 -37.39
CA LYS A 418 -9.82 -13.84 -36.03
C LYS A 418 -11.24 -13.64 -35.50
N LYS A 419 -12.23 -13.48 -36.39
CA LYS A 419 -13.63 -13.21 -36.03
C LYS A 419 -14.33 -14.43 -35.42
N ILE A 420 -13.89 -15.63 -35.76
CA ILE A 420 -14.47 -16.89 -35.29
C ILE A 420 -13.57 -17.63 -34.29
N ALA A 421 -12.30 -17.27 -34.23
CA ALA A 421 -11.33 -17.92 -33.38
C ALA A 421 -11.57 -17.62 -31.89
N SER A 422 -11.51 -18.66 -31.06
CA SER A 422 -11.45 -18.60 -29.60
C SER A 422 -10.27 -19.43 -29.09
N VAL A 423 -9.89 -19.22 -27.84
CA VAL A 423 -8.87 -20.06 -27.18
C VAL A 423 -9.23 -21.54 -27.26
N GLN A 424 -10.46 -21.92 -26.90
CA GLN A 424 -10.87 -23.34 -26.95
C GLN A 424 -10.83 -23.89 -28.37
N MET A 425 -11.20 -23.09 -29.37
CA MET A 425 -11.20 -23.55 -30.76
C MET A 425 -9.78 -23.88 -31.25
N ILE A 426 -8.80 -23.03 -30.92
CA ILE A 426 -7.39 -23.28 -31.24
C ILE A 426 -6.89 -24.53 -30.52
N ARG A 427 -7.23 -24.66 -29.23
CA ARG A 427 -6.84 -25.83 -28.43
C ARG A 427 -7.43 -27.13 -28.93
N ASN A 428 -8.70 -27.12 -29.33
CA ASN A 428 -9.34 -28.28 -29.94
C ASN A 428 -8.71 -28.63 -31.30
N GLN A 429 -8.42 -27.62 -32.13
CA GLN A 429 -7.82 -27.82 -33.46
C GLN A 429 -6.41 -28.42 -33.38
N LEU A 430 -5.66 -28.06 -32.33
CA LEU A 430 -4.27 -28.48 -32.12
C LEU A 430 -4.12 -29.56 -31.04
N ASN A 431 -5.23 -30.01 -30.46
CA ASN A 431 -5.34 -31.08 -29.47
C ASN A 431 -4.41 -30.94 -28.24
N PHE A 432 -4.46 -29.82 -27.51
CA PHE A 432 -3.57 -29.56 -26.37
C PHE A 432 -4.18 -28.79 -25.19
#